data_AF-A0A3E0KFU4-F1
#
_entry.id   AF-A0A3E0KFU4-F1
#
_cell.length_a   1.000
_cell.length_b   1.000
_cell.length_c   1.000
_cell.angle_alpha   90.00
_cell.angle_beta   90.00
_cell.angle_gamma   90.00
#
_symmetry.space_group_name_H-M   'P 1'
#
loop_
_entity.id
_entity.type
_entity.pdbx_description
1 polymer ?
#
loop_
_entity_poly.entity_id
_entity_poly.type
_entity_poly.pdbx_seq_one_letter_code
_entity_poly.pdbx_strand_id
1 'polypeptide(L)'
;MGREPVEDMAANGCLTVLLGVDDAGRVEAWVAERPGCVVFAAGEDEALRRIPAAAAEYDGWLARWGLARLWDIPAVARALRTADQTGVCILERVPVGESIVHGNTAAFFAWDQQPVTDDEIEATLRLLAASRRELLATLRRFQPDRLTLRPGGGARTVEQIARHVATVEWWYMSRVVPFPFPKDGEYPEELEELMAWIRERVAGRLRRLSHQERAATPVPDEESGERWSARKVLRRLIYHELYHLRQLRRALPA
;
A
#
# COMPACT_ATOMS: atom_id res chain seq x y z
N MET A 1 -44.61 -14.31 -8.65
CA MET A 1 -43.21 -14.04 -9.04
C MET A 1 -42.64 -13.09 -8.00
N GLY A 2 -42.24 -13.64 -6.85
CA GLY A 2 -41.73 -12.85 -5.72
C GLY A 2 -40.30 -12.42 -6.01
N ARG A 3 -40.03 -11.13 -5.91
CA ARG A 3 -38.65 -10.63 -5.81
C ARG A 3 -38.11 -11.14 -4.48
N GLU A 4 -37.11 -12.01 -4.54
CA GLU A 4 -36.28 -12.32 -3.37
C GLU A 4 -35.68 -11.01 -2.84
N PRO A 5 -35.63 -10.83 -1.51
CA PRO A 5 -34.90 -9.71 -0.95
C PRO A 5 -33.43 -9.93 -1.28
N VAL A 6 -32.81 -8.95 -1.94
CA VAL A 6 -31.35 -8.83 -1.92
C VAL A 6 -31.04 -8.55 -0.46
N GLU A 7 -30.59 -9.58 0.26
CA GLU A 7 -30.05 -9.43 1.60
C GLU A 7 -28.98 -8.35 1.53
N ASP A 8 -29.26 -7.27 2.23
CA ASP A 8 -28.29 -6.23 2.54
C ASP A 8 -27.16 -6.93 3.30
N MET A 9 -26.03 -7.16 2.61
CA MET A 9 -24.79 -7.69 3.18
C MET A 9 -24.15 -6.63 4.11
N ALA A 10 -24.92 -6.19 5.11
CA ALA A 10 -24.48 -5.32 6.17
C ALA A 10 -23.46 -6.08 7.04
N ALA A 11 -22.18 -5.90 6.70
CA ALA A 11 -21.10 -5.54 7.62
C ALA A 11 -21.09 -6.17 9.02
N ASN A 12 -21.25 -7.50 9.13
CA ASN A 12 -20.83 -8.26 10.32
C ASN A 12 -19.61 -9.14 10.01
N GLY A 13 -18.62 -8.54 9.35
CA GLY A 13 -17.37 -9.19 8.99
C GLY A 13 -16.23 -8.80 9.94
N CYS A 14 -15.35 -9.75 10.24
CA CYS A 14 -14.14 -9.48 10.98
C CYS A 14 -13.11 -8.70 10.14
N LEU A 15 -12.48 -7.68 10.73
CA LEU A 15 -11.31 -7.01 10.14
C LEU A 15 -10.11 -7.95 10.20
N THR A 16 -9.77 -8.51 9.05
CA THR A 16 -8.71 -9.53 8.96
C THR A 16 -7.35 -8.87 8.85
N VAL A 17 -6.44 -9.22 9.77
CA VAL A 17 -5.13 -8.57 9.89
C VAL A 17 -3.95 -9.53 9.80
N LEU A 18 -2.84 -9.02 9.29
CA LEU A 18 -1.55 -9.68 9.17
C LEU A 18 -0.54 -8.92 10.03
N LEU A 19 0.11 -9.59 10.98
CA LEU A 19 1.02 -8.95 11.94
C LEU A 19 2.48 -9.30 11.64
N GLY A 20 3.28 -8.30 11.32
CA GLY A 20 4.74 -8.39 11.42
C GLY A 20 5.19 -7.91 12.79
N VAL A 21 6.02 -8.70 13.48
CA VAL A 21 6.52 -8.37 14.83
C VAL A 21 8.05 -8.46 14.84
N ASP A 22 8.73 -7.42 15.30
CA ASP A 22 10.18 -7.43 15.46
C ASP A 22 10.63 -7.92 16.84
N ASP A 23 11.94 -8.08 17.02
CA ASP A 23 12.54 -8.58 18.27
C ASP A 23 12.25 -7.68 19.50
N ALA A 24 11.91 -6.41 19.28
CA ALA A 24 11.54 -5.47 20.34
C ALA A 24 10.03 -5.49 20.65
N GLY A 25 9.26 -6.35 19.97
CA GLY A 25 7.81 -6.46 20.10
C GLY A 25 7.03 -5.36 19.37
N ARG A 26 7.70 -4.52 18.56
CA ARG A 26 7.01 -3.51 17.74
C ARG A 26 6.28 -4.21 16.60
N VAL A 27 5.13 -3.66 16.21
CA VAL A 27 4.20 -4.32 15.30
C VAL A 27 3.90 -3.46 14.10
N GLU A 28 3.90 -4.08 12.91
CA GLU A 28 3.20 -3.61 11.72
C GLU A 28 1.96 -4.48 11.46
N ALA A 29 0.77 -3.91 11.63
CA ALA A 29 -0.51 -4.61 11.50
C ALA A 29 -1.22 -4.16 10.22
N TRP A 30 -1.25 -5.05 9.22
CA TRP A 30 -1.83 -4.79 7.91
C TRP A 30 -3.26 -5.31 7.82
N VAL A 31 -4.18 -4.52 7.27
CA VAL A 31 -5.57 -4.94 7.05
C VAL A 31 -5.69 -5.60 5.67
N ALA A 32 -5.95 -6.90 5.62
CA ALA A 32 -5.83 -7.71 4.40
C ALA A 32 -6.81 -7.28 3.29
N GLU A 33 -8.01 -6.86 3.68
CA GLU A 33 -9.08 -6.38 2.79
C GLU A 33 -8.98 -4.88 2.45
N ARG A 34 -8.00 -4.16 3.01
CA ARG A 34 -7.73 -2.73 2.75
C ARG A 34 -6.26 -2.55 2.40
N PRO A 35 -5.85 -2.86 1.16
CA PRO A 35 -4.44 -2.87 0.78
C PRO A 35 -3.81 -1.49 1.01
N GLY A 36 -2.65 -1.49 1.67
CA GLY A 36 -1.96 -0.28 2.06
C GLY A 36 -2.40 0.34 3.40
N CYS A 37 -3.49 -0.15 4.01
CA CYS A 37 -3.87 0.20 5.37
C CYS A 37 -3.03 -0.60 6.39
N VAL A 38 -2.22 0.12 7.16
CA VAL A 38 -1.32 -0.46 8.17
C VAL A 38 -1.25 0.41 9.41
N VAL A 39 -1.19 -0.24 10.57
CA VAL A 39 -0.95 0.37 11.87
C VAL A 39 0.44 -0.03 12.36
N PHE A 40 1.21 0.96 12.83
CA PHE A 40 2.44 0.72 13.58
C PHE A 40 2.21 0.99 15.06
N ALA A 41 2.69 0.11 15.92
CA ALA A 41 2.52 0.21 17.37
C ALA A 41 3.70 -0.39 18.13
N ALA A 42 3.83 -0.04 19.41
CA ALA A 42 4.90 -0.60 20.26
C ALA A 42 4.61 -2.04 20.72
N GLY A 43 3.40 -2.54 20.48
CA GLY A 43 2.97 -3.90 20.82
C GLY A 43 1.68 -4.29 20.13
N GLU A 44 1.41 -5.60 20.10
CA GLU A 44 0.26 -6.21 19.41
C GLU A 44 -1.08 -5.63 19.91
N ASP A 45 -1.29 -5.58 21.22
CA ASP A 45 -2.54 -5.07 21.81
C ASP A 45 -2.88 -3.64 21.37
N GLU A 46 -1.86 -2.76 21.31
CA GLU A 46 -2.03 -1.40 20.84
C GLU A 46 -2.32 -1.36 19.33
N ALA A 47 -1.65 -2.21 18.55
CA ALA A 47 -1.90 -2.32 17.11
C ALA A 47 -3.36 -2.71 16.86
N LEU A 48 -3.84 -3.79 17.48
CA LEU A 48 -5.20 -4.31 17.31
C LEU A 48 -6.28 -3.31 17.72
N ARG A 49 -6.08 -2.57 18.83
CA ARG A 49 -7.01 -1.51 19.26
C ARG A 49 -7.14 -0.37 18.23
N ARG A 50 -6.09 -0.10 17.45
CA ARG A 50 -6.05 1.00 16.47
C ARG A 50 -6.54 0.59 15.08
N ILE A 51 -6.66 -0.70 14.79
CA ILE A 51 -7.12 -1.23 13.50
C ILE A 51 -8.51 -0.70 13.10
N PRO A 52 -9.56 -0.71 13.96
CA PRO A 52 -10.88 -0.22 13.57
C PRO A 52 -10.87 1.25 13.12
N ALA A 53 -10.13 2.10 13.83
CA ALA A 53 -10.02 3.52 13.48
C ALA A 53 -9.26 3.73 12.15
N ALA A 54 -8.18 2.99 11.94
CA ALA A 54 -7.42 3.04 10.68
C ALA A 54 -8.24 2.53 9.48
N ALA A 55 -9.01 1.45 9.67
CA ALA A 55 -9.94 0.93 8.67
C ALA A 55 -11.03 1.96 8.32
N ALA A 56 -11.63 2.60 9.33
CA ALA A 56 -12.65 3.64 9.11
C ALA A 56 -12.09 4.87 8.39
N GLU A 57 -10.87 5.31 8.70
CA GLU A 57 -10.20 6.41 7.98
C GLU A 57 -9.97 6.04 6.50
N TYR A 58 -9.52 4.82 6.24
CA TYR A 58 -9.31 4.30 4.89
C TYR A 58 -10.63 4.23 4.10
N ASP A 59 -11.69 3.70 4.72
CA ASP A 59 -13.02 3.60 4.08
C ASP A 59 -13.63 4.97 3.79
N GLY A 60 -13.45 5.94 4.69
CA GLY A 60 -13.82 7.33 4.46
C GLY A 60 -13.05 7.94 3.28
N TRP A 61 -11.76 7.64 3.13
CA TRP A 61 -10.98 8.05 1.97
C TRP A 61 -11.49 7.42 0.67
N LEU A 62 -11.78 6.12 0.65
CA LEU A 62 -12.39 5.43 -0.50
C LEU A 62 -13.72 6.08 -0.89
N ALA A 63 -14.59 6.35 0.07
CA ALA A 63 -15.91 6.93 -0.16
C ALA A 63 -15.81 8.32 -0.82
N ARG A 64 -14.90 9.20 -0.35
CA ARG A 64 -14.67 10.53 -0.95
C ARG A 64 -14.26 10.47 -2.42
N TRP A 65 -13.60 9.39 -2.83
CA TRP A 65 -13.15 9.18 -4.21
C TRP A 65 -14.13 8.35 -5.05
N GLY A 66 -15.29 7.98 -4.50
CA GLY A 66 -16.26 7.11 -5.20
C GLY A 66 -15.70 5.70 -5.44
N LEU A 67 -14.77 5.26 -4.59
CA LEU A 67 -14.12 3.95 -4.66
C LEU A 67 -14.62 3.00 -3.56
N ALA A 68 -15.77 3.32 -2.95
CA ALA A 68 -16.44 2.38 -2.06
C ALA A 68 -16.64 1.05 -2.81
N ARG A 69 -16.41 -0.06 -2.11
CA ARG A 69 -16.53 -1.42 -2.65
C ARG A 69 -15.53 -1.80 -3.75
N LEU A 70 -14.52 -0.96 -4.02
CA LEU A 70 -13.50 -1.26 -5.03
C LEU A 70 -12.75 -2.57 -4.74
N TRP A 71 -12.60 -2.90 -3.45
CA TRP A 71 -11.90 -4.09 -3.00
C TRP A 71 -12.84 -5.25 -2.62
N ASP A 72 -14.13 -5.18 -2.98
CA ASP A 72 -15.11 -6.27 -2.83
C ASP A 72 -14.87 -7.37 -3.88
N ILE A 73 -13.65 -7.90 -3.92
CA ILE A 73 -13.20 -8.85 -4.94
C ILE A 73 -13.53 -10.26 -4.44
N PRO A 74 -14.35 -11.06 -5.16
CA PRO A 74 -14.80 -12.37 -4.67
C PRO A 74 -13.67 -13.36 -4.36
N ALA A 75 -12.55 -13.28 -5.09
CA ALA A 75 -11.37 -14.10 -4.84
C ALA A 75 -10.71 -13.76 -3.49
N VAL A 76 -10.57 -12.46 -3.19
CA VAL A 76 -10.05 -11.95 -1.92
C VAL A 76 -10.99 -12.34 -0.77
N ALA A 77 -12.29 -12.04 -0.91
CA ALA A 77 -13.28 -12.37 0.10
C ALA A 77 -13.28 -13.87 0.42
N ARG A 78 -13.17 -14.72 -0.60
CA ARG A 78 -13.06 -16.18 -0.46
C ARG A 78 -11.83 -16.62 0.32
N ALA A 79 -10.69 -16.00 0.06
CA ALA A 79 -9.43 -16.34 0.71
C ALA A 79 -9.37 -15.85 2.17
N LEU A 80 -10.12 -14.79 2.50
CA LEU A 80 -10.19 -14.20 3.84
C LEU A 80 -11.37 -14.70 4.69
N ARG A 81 -12.17 -15.64 4.21
CA ARG A 81 -13.32 -16.14 4.98
C ARG A 81 -12.87 -16.70 6.33
N THR A 82 -13.14 -15.95 7.38
CA THR A 82 -13.05 -16.38 8.77
C THR A 82 -14.42 -16.88 9.20
N ALA A 83 -14.47 -18.04 9.85
CA ALA A 83 -15.72 -18.59 10.35
C ALA A 83 -16.17 -17.80 11.60
N ASP A 84 -17.39 -17.26 11.58
CA ASP A 84 -18.15 -16.80 12.77
C ASP A 84 -17.40 -15.90 13.77
N GLN A 85 -16.48 -15.07 13.27
CA GLN A 85 -15.71 -14.12 14.08
C GLN A 85 -16.14 -12.68 13.79
N THR A 86 -16.15 -11.86 14.83
CA THR A 86 -16.42 -10.42 14.76
C THR A 86 -15.27 -9.64 15.42
N GLY A 87 -15.08 -8.38 15.02
CA GLY A 87 -13.99 -7.54 15.55
C GLY A 87 -12.74 -7.57 14.67
N VAL A 88 -11.57 -7.83 15.29
CA VAL A 88 -10.27 -7.90 14.59
C VAL A 88 -9.75 -9.34 14.65
N CYS A 89 -9.49 -9.95 13.50
CA CYS A 89 -9.10 -11.35 13.37
C CYS A 89 -7.71 -11.45 12.79
N ILE A 90 -6.82 -12.12 13.50
CA ILE A 90 -5.43 -12.25 13.07
C ILE A 90 -5.33 -13.48 12.18
N LEU A 91 -5.07 -13.24 10.89
CA LEU A 91 -4.87 -14.31 9.91
C LEU A 91 -3.50 -14.92 10.08
N GLU A 92 -2.48 -14.08 10.24
CA GLU A 92 -1.08 -14.52 10.30
C GLU A 92 -0.26 -13.62 11.22
N ARG A 93 0.76 -14.22 11.84
CA ARG A 93 1.83 -13.53 12.56
C ARG A 93 3.16 -14.01 12.01
N VAL A 94 4.06 -13.09 11.68
CA VAL A 94 5.41 -13.40 11.18
C VAL A 94 6.47 -12.57 11.92
N PRO A 95 7.65 -13.14 12.19
CA PRO A 95 8.77 -12.36 12.70
C PRO A 95 9.32 -11.42 11.61
N VAL A 96 9.83 -10.26 12.02
CA VAL A 96 10.51 -9.30 11.16
C VAL A 96 11.92 -9.09 11.71
N GLY A 97 12.93 -9.46 10.93
CA GLY A 97 14.35 -9.39 11.34
C GLY A 97 14.95 -7.98 11.35
N GLU A 98 14.17 -6.97 10.97
CA GLU A 98 14.56 -5.56 10.99
C GLU A 98 13.71 -4.79 12.00
N SER A 99 14.26 -3.67 12.49
CA SER A 99 13.49 -2.78 13.35
C SER A 99 12.29 -2.18 12.61
N ILE A 100 11.09 -2.46 13.11
CA ILE A 100 9.86 -1.87 12.59
C ILE A 100 9.79 -0.42 13.03
N VAL A 101 9.84 0.48 12.05
CA VAL A 101 9.71 1.93 12.21
C VAL A 101 8.79 2.48 11.13
N HIS A 102 8.13 3.60 11.40
CA HIS A 102 7.23 4.22 10.42
C HIS A 102 7.94 4.46 9.08
N GLY A 103 7.35 3.93 8.01
CA GLY A 103 7.92 4.03 6.66
C GLY A 103 8.81 2.86 6.24
N ASN A 104 9.35 2.07 7.18
CA ASN A 104 10.08 0.83 6.87
C ASN A 104 9.21 -0.40 7.22
N THR A 105 8.97 -1.27 6.26
CA THR A 105 8.19 -2.50 6.49
C THR A 105 8.80 -3.63 5.68
N ALA A 106 9.12 -4.74 6.32
CA ALA A 106 9.77 -5.88 5.67
C ALA A 106 8.94 -7.17 5.76
N ALA A 107 7.83 -7.19 6.54
CA ALA A 107 7.07 -8.43 6.74
C ALA A 107 6.62 -9.05 5.42
N PHE A 108 6.69 -10.38 5.37
CA PHE A 108 6.29 -11.19 4.23
C PHE A 108 5.40 -12.33 4.72
N PHE A 109 4.13 -12.29 4.32
CA PHE A 109 3.08 -13.19 4.79
C PHE A 109 2.86 -14.36 3.83
N ALA A 110 2.28 -15.47 4.29
CA ALA A 110 1.72 -16.49 3.40
C ALA A 110 0.59 -15.91 2.53
N TRP A 111 -0.18 -14.95 3.06
CA TRP A 111 -1.07 -14.10 2.28
C TRP A 111 -0.37 -13.50 1.06
N ASP A 112 0.83 -12.93 1.23
CA ASP A 112 1.59 -12.30 0.14
C ASP A 112 2.01 -13.30 -0.95
N GLN A 113 2.07 -14.60 -0.65
CA GLN A 113 2.48 -15.62 -1.62
C GLN A 113 1.38 -15.94 -2.64
N GLN A 114 0.13 -15.57 -2.35
CA GLN A 114 -0.99 -15.86 -3.25
C GLN A 114 -0.90 -15.00 -4.51
N PRO A 115 -1.02 -15.60 -5.71
CA PRO A 115 -1.03 -14.85 -6.97
C PRO A 115 -2.10 -13.75 -6.96
N VAL A 116 -1.77 -12.60 -7.53
CA VAL A 116 -2.73 -11.50 -7.70
C VAL A 116 -3.61 -11.72 -8.93
N THR A 117 -4.88 -11.39 -8.80
CA THR A 117 -5.84 -11.38 -9.91
C THR A 117 -5.78 -10.09 -10.71
N ASP A 118 -6.37 -10.08 -11.90
CA ASP A 118 -6.51 -8.86 -12.71
C ASP A 118 -7.35 -7.79 -11.99
N ASP A 119 -8.41 -8.22 -11.30
CA ASP A 119 -9.27 -7.32 -10.53
C ASP A 119 -8.48 -6.60 -9.42
N GLU A 120 -7.57 -7.31 -8.73
CA GLU A 120 -6.71 -6.70 -7.70
C GLU A 120 -5.70 -5.72 -8.29
N ILE A 121 -5.16 -6.02 -9.47
CA ILE A 121 -4.26 -5.11 -10.19
C ILE A 121 -5.03 -3.84 -10.58
N GLU A 122 -6.19 -3.96 -11.24
CA GLU A 122 -6.97 -2.79 -11.67
C GLU A 122 -7.51 -1.98 -10.49
N ALA A 123 -7.96 -2.66 -9.42
CA ALA A 123 -8.34 -1.99 -8.18
C ALA A 123 -7.16 -1.20 -7.60
N THR A 124 -5.96 -1.80 -7.54
CA THR A 124 -4.75 -1.12 -7.08
C THR A 124 -4.44 0.11 -7.94
N LEU A 125 -4.52 -0.01 -9.26
CA LEU A 125 -4.26 1.11 -10.17
C LEU A 125 -5.27 2.25 -10.01
N ARG A 126 -6.54 1.94 -9.72
CA ARG A 126 -7.56 2.95 -9.40
C ARG A 126 -7.30 3.66 -8.08
N LEU A 127 -6.89 2.91 -7.04
CA LEU A 127 -6.47 3.50 -5.75
C LEU A 127 -5.29 4.44 -5.94
N LEU A 128 -4.27 3.98 -6.66
CA LEU A 128 -3.07 4.73 -6.98
C LEU A 128 -3.39 5.99 -7.81
N ALA A 129 -4.35 5.93 -8.74
CA ALA A 129 -4.78 7.09 -9.50
C ALA A 129 -5.44 8.15 -8.59
N ALA A 130 -6.28 7.73 -7.64
CA ALA A 130 -6.90 8.64 -6.67
C ALA A 130 -5.86 9.28 -5.74
N SER A 131 -4.96 8.48 -5.15
CA SER A 131 -3.89 9.00 -4.29
C SER A 131 -2.93 9.93 -5.03
N ARG A 132 -2.61 9.65 -6.30
CA ARG A 132 -1.78 10.54 -7.13
C ARG A 132 -2.43 11.89 -7.38
N ARG A 133 -3.74 11.93 -7.69
CA ARG A 133 -4.47 13.20 -7.86
C ARG A 133 -4.43 14.02 -6.58
N GLU A 134 -4.59 13.36 -5.44
CA GLU A 134 -4.54 13.99 -4.11
C GLU A 134 -3.14 14.48 -3.74
N LEU A 135 -2.10 13.72 -4.09
CA LEU A 135 -0.70 14.09 -3.93
C LEU A 135 -0.36 15.34 -4.73
N LEU A 136 -0.67 15.37 -6.03
CA LEU A 136 -0.42 16.53 -6.87
C LEU A 136 -1.17 17.77 -6.38
N ALA A 137 -2.45 17.61 -6.01
CA ALA A 137 -3.22 18.70 -5.41
C ALA A 137 -2.61 19.20 -4.09
N THR A 138 -2.02 18.31 -3.28
CA THR A 138 -1.33 18.67 -2.04
C THR A 138 -0.02 19.41 -2.35
N LEU A 139 0.77 18.94 -3.32
CA LEU A 139 2.03 19.57 -3.72
C LEU A 139 1.84 20.99 -4.26
N ARG A 140 0.80 21.22 -5.07
CA ARG A 140 0.46 22.54 -5.61
C ARG A 140 0.07 23.58 -4.55
N ARG A 141 -0.18 23.17 -3.31
CA ARG A 141 -0.46 24.07 -2.18
C ARG A 141 0.81 24.57 -1.47
N PHE A 142 1.98 23.98 -1.75
CA PHE A 142 3.23 24.47 -1.20
C PHE A 142 3.70 25.70 -1.96
N GLN A 143 4.09 26.74 -1.22
CA GLN A 143 4.84 27.86 -1.79
C GLN A 143 6.27 27.42 -2.14
N PRO A 144 6.93 28.02 -3.15
CA PRO A 144 8.25 27.60 -3.60
C PRO A 144 9.32 27.54 -2.49
N ASP A 145 9.31 28.52 -1.58
CA ASP A 145 10.20 28.61 -0.42
C ASP A 145 9.99 27.47 0.61
N ARG A 146 8.84 26.80 0.55
CA ARG A 146 8.45 25.71 1.46
C ARG A 146 8.84 24.32 0.93
N LEU A 147 9.32 24.21 -0.31
CA LEU A 147 9.74 22.94 -0.91
C LEU A 147 10.99 22.33 -0.25
N THR A 148 11.81 23.17 0.41
CA THR A 148 13.01 22.77 1.14
C THR A 148 12.73 22.36 2.60
N LEU A 149 11.49 22.52 3.07
CA LEU A 149 11.11 22.08 4.41
C LEU A 149 11.18 20.57 4.55
N ARG A 150 11.52 20.11 5.76
CA ARG A 150 11.55 18.70 6.15
C ARG A 150 10.33 18.35 7.00
N PRO A 151 9.29 17.72 6.42
CA PRO A 151 8.08 17.34 7.15
C PRO A 151 8.38 16.42 8.34
N GLY A 152 7.87 16.79 9.52
CA GLY A 152 7.96 15.98 10.73
C GLY A 152 9.38 15.71 11.23
N GLY A 153 10.35 16.58 10.91
CA GLY A 153 11.75 16.41 11.29
C GLY A 153 12.48 15.30 10.53
N GLY A 154 11.87 14.74 9.47
CA GLY A 154 12.48 13.68 8.66
C GLY A 154 13.68 14.16 7.84
N ALA A 155 14.43 13.22 7.26
CA ALA A 155 15.65 13.54 6.51
C ALA A 155 15.39 14.24 5.15
N ARG A 156 14.23 13.97 4.53
CA ARG A 156 13.89 14.45 3.17
C ARG A 156 13.10 15.75 3.20
N THR A 157 13.41 16.66 2.29
CA THR A 157 12.59 17.84 2.00
C THR A 157 11.26 17.46 1.33
N VAL A 158 10.31 18.39 1.22
CA VAL A 158 9.06 18.20 0.47
C VAL A 158 9.33 17.79 -0.97
N GLU A 159 10.27 18.47 -1.64
CA GLU A 159 10.69 18.13 -3.01
C GLU A 159 11.30 16.72 -3.09
N GLN A 160 12.19 16.39 -2.15
CA GLN A 160 12.83 15.06 -2.10
C GLN A 160 11.82 13.95 -1.82
N ILE A 161 10.78 14.21 -1.00
CA ILE A 161 9.68 13.26 -0.79
C ILE A 161 8.91 13.06 -2.09
N ALA A 162 8.56 14.15 -2.80
CA ALA A 162 7.80 14.05 -4.02
C ALA A 162 8.56 13.27 -5.11
N ARG A 163 9.86 13.56 -5.29
CA ARG A 163 10.71 12.81 -6.23
C ARG A 163 10.92 11.36 -5.78
N HIS A 164 11.01 11.09 -4.48
CA HIS A 164 11.08 9.73 -3.94
C HIS A 164 9.80 8.93 -4.23
N VAL A 165 8.61 9.52 -4.03
CA VAL A 165 7.33 8.87 -4.38
C VAL A 165 7.26 8.59 -5.88
N ALA A 166 7.76 9.49 -6.72
CA ALA A 166 7.79 9.27 -8.17
C ALA A 166 8.60 8.02 -8.55
N THR A 167 9.80 7.84 -7.97
CA THR A 167 10.75 6.82 -8.41
C THR A 167 10.60 5.45 -7.74
N VAL A 168 10.02 5.40 -6.54
CA VAL A 168 9.90 4.16 -5.75
C VAL A 168 9.04 3.08 -6.42
N GLU A 169 8.06 3.46 -7.26
CA GLU A 169 7.20 2.50 -7.95
C GLU A 169 8.01 1.60 -8.89
N TRP A 170 9.02 2.19 -9.55
CA TRP A 170 9.97 1.46 -10.38
C TRP A 170 10.76 0.45 -9.55
N TRP A 171 11.24 0.89 -8.38
CA TRP A 171 11.97 0.03 -7.46
C TRP A 171 11.12 -1.16 -7.02
N TYR A 172 9.86 -0.95 -6.61
CA TYR A 172 8.96 -2.04 -6.26
C TYR A 172 8.72 -3.01 -7.42
N MET A 173 8.51 -2.50 -8.63
CA MET A 173 8.35 -3.35 -9.82
C MET A 173 9.60 -4.20 -10.08
N SER A 174 10.79 -3.62 -9.92
CA SER A 174 12.08 -4.33 -10.09
C SER A 174 12.30 -5.46 -9.08
N ARG A 175 11.55 -5.49 -7.96
CA ARG A 175 11.66 -6.57 -6.97
C ARG A 175 11.02 -7.87 -7.42
N VAL A 176 10.10 -7.84 -8.38
CA VAL A 176 9.32 -9.03 -8.76
C VAL A 176 9.54 -9.47 -10.20
N VAL A 177 10.06 -8.58 -11.06
CA VAL A 177 10.40 -8.88 -12.45
C VAL A 177 11.65 -8.11 -12.88
N PRO A 178 12.35 -8.57 -13.93
CA PRO A 178 13.37 -7.74 -14.59
C PRO A 178 12.77 -6.42 -15.06
N PHE A 179 13.20 -5.32 -14.45
CA PHE A 179 12.70 -3.98 -14.73
C PHE A 179 13.87 -2.98 -14.65
N PRO A 180 14.76 -2.99 -15.66
CA PRO A 180 16.01 -2.23 -15.62
C PRO A 180 15.73 -0.73 -15.47
N PHE A 181 16.53 -0.04 -14.66
CA PHE A 181 16.40 1.41 -14.54
C PHE A 181 16.73 2.09 -15.88
N PRO A 182 15.95 3.10 -16.28
CA PRO A 182 16.25 3.90 -17.46
C PRO A 182 17.57 4.63 -17.27
N LYS A 183 18.27 4.90 -18.37
CA LYS A 183 19.50 5.71 -18.35
C LYS A 183 19.17 7.19 -18.15
N ASP A 184 20.15 7.96 -17.72
CA ASP A 184 20.02 9.41 -17.63
C ASP A 184 19.64 10.00 -18.99
N GLY A 185 18.65 10.90 -18.99
CA GLY A 185 18.06 11.50 -20.19
C GLY A 185 16.95 10.69 -20.87
N GLU A 186 16.64 9.47 -20.42
CA GLU A 186 15.52 8.66 -20.96
C GLU A 186 14.18 8.91 -20.24
N TYR A 187 14.18 9.70 -19.17
CA TYR A 187 13.00 10.03 -18.36
C TYR A 187 12.85 11.56 -18.21
N PRO A 188 11.61 12.07 -18.01
CA PRO A 188 11.39 13.49 -17.80
C PRO A 188 12.00 14.01 -16.50
N GLU A 189 12.54 15.22 -16.51
CA GLU A 189 13.09 15.89 -15.32
C GLU A 189 12.00 16.56 -14.48
N GLU A 190 10.98 17.10 -15.15
CA GLU A 190 9.83 17.76 -14.54
C GLU A 190 9.01 16.76 -13.73
N LEU A 191 8.72 17.13 -12.48
CA LEU A 191 8.23 16.19 -11.47
C LEU A 191 6.88 15.54 -11.84
N GLU A 192 5.92 16.33 -12.33
CA GLU A 192 4.60 15.80 -12.70
C GLU A 192 4.70 14.86 -13.93
N GLU A 193 5.58 15.20 -14.88
CA GLU A 193 5.85 14.37 -16.06
C GLU A 193 6.56 13.07 -15.68
N LEU A 194 7.56 13.14 -14.80
CA LEU A 194 8.25 11.98 -14.24
C LEU A 194 7.27 11.04 -13.53
N MET A 195 6.41 11.59 -12.68
CA MET A 195 5.37 10.84 -11.97
C MET A 195 4.43 10.12 -12.92
N ALA A 196 3.99 10.79 -14.00
CA ALA A 196 3.11 10.19 -15.00
C ALA A 196 3.84 9.10 -15.81
N TRP A 197 5.05 9.39 -16.25
CA TRP A 197 5.89 8.51 -17.07
C TRP A 197 6.23 7.20 -16.35
N ILE A 198 6.55 7.26 -15.05
CA ILE A 198 6.81 6.07 -14.23
C ILE A 198 5.51 5.30 -14.01
N ARG A 199 4.43 5.98 -13.60
CA ARG A 199 3.14 5.34 -13.30
C ARG A 199 2.60 4.58 -14.52
N GLU A 200 2.70 5.16 -15.72
CA GLU A 200 2.29 4.51 -16.97
C GLU A 200 3.04 3.20 -17.20
N ARG A 201 4.37 3.20 -17.04
CA ARG A 201 5.22 2.02 -17.27
C ARG A 201 4.99 0.93 -16.23
N VAL A 202 4.90 1.31 -14.96
CA VAL A 202 4.61 0.37 -13.86
C VAL A 202 3.20 -0.22 -14.04
N ALA A 203 2.20 0.60 -14.34
CA ALA A 203 0.84 0.11 -14.60
C ALA A 203 0.78 -0.83 -15.82
N GLY A 204 1.45 -0.47 -16.91
CA GLY A 204 1.57 -1.32 -18.09
C GLY A 204 2.26 -2.65 -17.77
N ARG A 205 3.30 -2.64 -16.93
CA ARG A 205 4.01 -3.85 -16.52
C ARG A 205 3.17 -4.73 -15.60
N LEU A 206 2.47 -4.16 -14.62
CA LEU A 206 1.57 -4.88 -13.72
C LEU A 206 0.51 -5.65 -14.51
N ARG A 207 -0.16 -4.99 -15.47
CA ARG A 207 -1.17 -5.63 -16.34
C ARG A 207 -0.63 -6.80 -17.16
N ARG A 208 0.65 -6.76 -17.53
CA ARG A 208 1.32 -7.80 -18.32
C ARG A 208 2.05 -8.84 -17.48
N LEU A 209 1.88 -8.87 -16.16
CA LEU A 209 2.47 -9.93 -15.34
C LEU A 209 1.92 -11.28 -15.79
N SER A 210 2.82 -12.19 -16.16
CA SER A 210 2.44 -13.57 -16.48
C SER A 210 1.96 -14.32 -15.23
N HIS A 211 1.28 -15.45 -15.42
CA HIS A 211 0.87 -16.30 -14.30
C HIS A 211 2.07 -16.72 -13.43
N GLN A 212 3.21 -17.05 -14.05
CA GLN A 212 4.43 -17.42 -13.34
C GLN A 212 4.97 -16.25 -12.49
N GLU A 213 4.98 -15.04 -13.05
CA GLU A 213 5.48 -13.85 -12.32
C GLU A 213 4.56 -13.44 -11.17
N ARG A 214 3.25 -13.64 -11.32
CA ARG A 214 2.28 -13.41 -10.22
C ARG A 214 2.46 -14.39 -9.06
N ALA A 215 2.88 -15.62 -9.35
CA ALA A 215 3.11 -16.67 -8.38
C ALA A 215 4.54 -16.69 -7.80
N ALA A 216 5.47 -15.94 -8.40
CA ALA A 216 6.87 -15.93 -7.98
C ALA A 216 7.07 -15.18 -6.65
N THR A 217 8.00 -15.67 -5.85
CA THR A 217 8.41 -15.05 -4.58
C THR A 217 9.93 -14.83 -4.51
N PRO A 218 10.52 -13.98 -5.38
CA PRO A 218 11.96 -13.79 -5.43
C PRO A 218 12.53 -13.16 -4.15
N VAL A 219 13.84 -13.34 -3.98
CA VAL A 219 14.70 -12.59 -3.04
C VAL A 219 15.70 -11.81 -3.89
N PRO A 220 15.38 -10.56 -4.29
CA PRO A 220 16.20 -9.80 -5.24
C PRO A 220 17.54 -9.32 -4.66
N ASP A 221 17.65 -9.31 -3.34
CA ASP A 221 18.85 -8.94 -2.60
C ASP A 221 19.10 -10.01 -1.53
N GLU A 222 20.09 -10.88 -1.78
CA GLU A 222 20.46 -11.99 -0.90
C GLU A 222 20.98 -11.50 0.47
N GLU A 223 21.59 -10.32 0.54
CA GLU A 223 22.09 -9.77 1.81
C GLU A 223 20.94 -9.39 2.74
N SER A 224 19.89 -8.76 2.19
CA SER A 224 18.67 -8.46 2.97
C SER A 224 17.86 -9.70 3.32
N GLY A 225 17.92 -10.75 2.48
CA GLY A 225 17.04 -11.92 2.57
C GLY A 225 15.55 -11.60 2.35
N GLU A 226 15.20 -10.37 1.97
CA GLU A 226 13.81 -9.93 1.89
C GLU A 226 13.09 -10.59 0.70
N ARG A 227 12.02 -11.33 1.00
CA ARG A 227 11.13 -11.89 -0.01
C ARG A 227 10.15 -10.85 -0.55
N TRP A 228 9.92 -10.92 -1.85
CA TRP A 228 8.99 -10.07 -2.58
C TRP A 228 8.00 -10.90 -3.37
N SER A 229 6.80 -10.36 -3.60
CA SER A 229 5.76 -10.97 -4.43
C SER A 229 4.91 -9.88 -5.08
N ALA A 230 4.17 -10.21 -6.12
CA ALA A 230 3.28 -9.25 -6.78
C ALA A 230 2.27 -8.63 -5.78
N ARG A 231 1.71 -9.44 -4.87
CA ARG A 231 0.76 -8.98 -3.85
C ARG A 231 1.38 -8.04 -2.83
N LYS A 232 2.60 -8.36 -2.36
CA LYS A 232 3.37 -7.45 -1.47
C LYS A 232 3.65 -6.12 -2.18
N VAL A 233 3.99 -6.15 -3.48
CA VAL A 233 4.17 -4.95 -4.30
C VAL A 233 2.89 -4.10 -4.33
N LEU A 234 1.71 -4.68 -4.59
CA LEU A 234 0.45 -3.93 -4.63
C LEU A 234 0.18 -3.19 -3.31
N ARG A 235 0.25 -3.89 -2.16
CA ARG A 235 0.02 -3.24 -0.86
C ARG A 235 1.08 -2.19 -0.51
N ARG A 236 2.33 -2.40 -0.92
CA ARG A 236 3.44 -1.45 -0.67
C ARG A 236 3.34 -0.20 -1.53
N LEU A 237 2.93 -0.31 -2.79
CA LEU A 237 2.66 0.84 -3.66
C LEU A 237 1.61 1.77 -3.04
N ILE A 238 0.48 1.20 -2.60
CA ILE A 238 -0.62 1.98 -2.01
C ILE A 238 -0.19 2.57 -0.67
N TYR A 239 0.39 1.75 0.22
CA TYR A 239 0.87 2.21 1.53
C TYR A 239 1.84 3.37 1.39
N HIS A 240 2.85 3.24 0.53
CA HIS A 240 3.93 4.20 0.41
C HIS A 240 3.45 5.57 -0.06
N GLU A 241 2.59 5.60 -1.09
CA GLU A 241 2.03 6.86 -1.59
C GLU A 241 1.10 7.50 -0.55
N LEU A 242 0.23 6.73 0.12
CA LEU A 242 -0.64 7.24 1.18
C LEU A 242 0.13 7.69 2.44
N TYR A 243 1.25 7.02 2.76
CA TYR A 243 2.14 7.40 3.85
C TYR A 243 2.76 8.77 3.58
N HIS A 244 3.38 8.97 2.41
CA HIS A 244 3.99 10.24 2.07
C HIS A 244 2.97 11.34 1.83
N LEU A 245 1.77 11.03 1.31
CA LEU A 245 0.68 11.99 1.24
C LEU A 245 0.30 12.53 2.63
N ARG A 246 0.15 11.65 3.63
CA ARG A 246 -0.09 12.07 5.03
C ARG A 246 1.07 12.87 5.59
N GLN A 247 2.31 12.47 5.30
CA GLN A 247 3.51 13.21 5.72
C GLN A 247 3.53 14.64 5.15
N LEU A 248 3.23 14.80 3.86
CA LEU A 248 3.18 16.11 3.20
C LEU A 248 2.05 16.97 3.74
N ARG A 249 0.86 16.41 3.96
CA ARG A 249 -0.27 17.14 4.54
C ARG A 249 0.01 17.74 5.90
N ARG A 250 0.73 17.03 6.76
CA ARG A 250 1.15 17.53 8.07
C ARG A 250 2.15 18.69 7.98
N ALA A 251 2.82 18.85 6.84
CA ALA A 251 3.74 19.96 6.60
C ALA A 251 3.10 21.16 5.91
N LEU A 252 1.85 21.04 5.44
CA LEU A 252 1.11 22.20 4.98
C LEU A 252 0.86 23.14 6.17
N PRO A 253 0.96 24.47 5.98
CA PRO A 253 0.53 25.42 6.99
C PRO A 253 -0.96 25.20 7.31
N ALA A 254 -1.32 25.46 8.57
CA ALA A 254 -2.70 25.42 9.05
C ALA A 254 -3.58 26.43 8.30
#